data_AF-A0A9R1TVU8-F1
#
_entry.id   AF-A0A9R1TVU8-F1
#
_cell.length_a   1.000
_cell.length_b   1.000
_cell.length_c   1.000
_cell.angle_alpha   90.00
_cell.angle_beta   90.00
_cell.angle_gamma   90.00
#
_symmetry.space_group_name_H-M   'P 1'
#
loop_
_entity.id
_entity.type
_entity.pdbx_description
1 polymer ?
#
loop_
_entity_poly.entity_id
_entity_poly.type
_entity_poly.pdbx_seq_one_letter_code
_entity_poly.pdbx_strand_id
1 'polypeptide(L)'
;MVMADLINSTSIFFTSAYDYYLWTLSLADDRTRGWLLVDSPTPTLLYTMIYLFIVWVGPKVMRNRKAFKLTWLLVPYNFAMALLNGYIAVQLFIASTKLRYSYVCQPIRNTWRTEELQIANAVWWYYFSKLLEFCDTFFFILRKKDNQLSFLHVYHHSTMFSLWWIGIKWVPSGSTFLPAMVNSFIHVLMYSYYGLAAFGPSVAKYLWWKKYLTILQLIQFTSALILGINGIKNGCDFPLWMQYALVIYMVSFIVLFGNFYAKAYIAKGKQAYANRQNAALKKKKLADEEVTTSKINGRHNGVSNGITSKKIQ
;
A
#
# COMPACT_ATOMS: atom_id res chain seq x y z
N MET A 1 31.83 35.36 -17.82
CA MET A 1 30.82 35.99 -16.95
C MET A 1 29.74 34.98 -16.57
N VAL A 2 28.86 34.55 -17.48
CA VAL A 2 27.75 33.61 -17.20
C VAL A 2 28.16 32.30 -16.49
N MET A 3 29.25 31.65 -16.91
CA MET A 3 29.72 30.41 -16.24
C MET A 3 30.26 30.65 -14.82
N ALA A 4 30.90 31.80 -14.58
CA ALA A 4 31.40 32.15 -13.25
C ALA A 4 30.25 32.51 -12.30
N ASP A 5 29.24 33.22 -12.81
CA ASP A 5 28.01 33.53 -12.05
C ASP A 5 27.20 32.27 -11.73
N LEU A 6 27.17 31.29 -12.64
CA LEU A 6 26.52 29.99 -12.41
C LEU A 6 27.28 29.14 -11.39
N ILE A 7 28.61 29.08 -11.48
CA ILE A 7 29.47 28.37 -10.50
C ILE A 7 29.35 29.03 -9.12
N ASN A 8 29.34 30.36 -9.06
CA ASN A 8 29.18 31.08 -7.80
C ASN A 8 27.78 30.86 -7.20
N SER A 9 26.73 30.94 -8.03
CA SER A 9 25.34 30.69 -7.60
C SER A 9 25.13 29.26 -7.10
N THR A 10 25.71 28.26 -7.79
CA THR A 10 25.65 26.86 -7.36
C THR A 10 26.42 26.64 -6.06
N SER A 11 27.63 27.20 -5.93
CA SER A 11 28.42 27.13 -4.71
C SER A 11 27.71 27.76 -3.50
N ILE A 12 27.08 28.93 -3.68
CA ILE A 12 26.28 29.59 -2.65
C ILE A 12 25.11 28.70 -2.22
N PHE A 13 24.37 28.14 -3.17
CA PHE A 13 23.27 27.22 -2.88
C PHE A 13 23.73 26.00 -2.08
N PHE A 14 24.83 25.35 -2.49
CA PHE A 14 25.38 24.19 -1.78
C PHE A 14 25.81 24.54 -0.36
N THR A 15 26.46 25.69 -0.17
CA THR A 15 26.88 26.16 1.15
C THR A 15 25.67 26.42 2.05
N SER A 16 24.66 27.15 1.54
CA SER A 16 23.43 27.40 2.30
C SER A 16 22.66 26.12 2.64
N ALA A 17 22.60 25.17 1.71
CA ALA A 17 21.96 23.87 1.95
C ALA A 17 22.72 23.05 3.00
N TYR A 18 24.05 23.10 2.97
CA TYR A 18 24.91 22.43 3.95
C TYR A 18 24.79 23.07 5.34
N ASP A 19 24.79 24.40 5.42
CA ASP A 19 24.59 25.13 6.68
C ASP A 19 23.20 24.85 7.27
N TYR A 20 22.17 24.82 6.43
CA TYR A 20 20.82 24.42 6.84
C TYR A 20 20.81 22.97 7.36
N TYR A 21 21.49 22.06 6.67
CA TYR A 21 21.62 20.68 7.13
C TYR A 21 22.33 20.59 8.49
N LEU A 22 23.45 21.29 8.68
CA LEU A 22 24.14 21.36 9.98
C LEU A 22 23.24 21.92 11.08
N TRP A 23 22.47 22.96 10.78
CA TRP A 23 21.48 23.50 11.72
C TRP A 23 20.40 22.44 12.06
N THR A 24 19.87 21.71 11.08
CA THR A 24 18.92 20.63 11.38
C THR A 24 19.56 19.52 12.22
N LEU A 25 20.83 19.19 12.00
CA LEU A 25 21.55 18.22 12.83
C LEU A 25 21.66 18.64 14.29
N SER A 26 21.73 19.95 14.59
CA SER A 26 21.69 20.45 15.97
C SER A 26 20.35 20.22 16.67
N LEU A 27 19.29 19.95 15.91
CA LEU A 27 17.94 19.65 16.40
C LEU A 27 17.63 18.14 16.40
N ALA A 28 18.59 17.30 16.00
CA ALA A 28 18.39 15.85 15.93
C ALA A 28 18.23 15.24 17.33
N ASP A 29 17.50 14.13 17.43
CA ASP A 29 17.29 13.44 18.70
C ASP A 29 18.53 12.61 19.06
N ASP A 30 19.20 12.98 20.16
CA ASP A 30 20.42 12.32 20.62
C ASP A 30 20.23 10.83 20.96
N ARG A 31 19.00 10.39 21.26
CA ARG A 31 18.71 9.00 21.67
C ARG A 31 18.91 7.99 20.54
N THR A 32 18.82 8.44 19.29
CA THR A 32 18.96 7.58 18.11
C THR A 32 20.32 7.72 17.44
N ARG A 33 21.24 8.49 18.03
CA ARG A 33 22.61 8.65 17.54
C ARG A 33 23.38 7.33 17.58
N GLY A 34 24.11 7.02 16.50
CA GLY A 34 24.84 5.77 16.34
C GLY A 34 23.97 4.59 15.93
N TRP A 35 22.65 4.77 15.78
CA TRP A 35 21.79 3.69 15.33
C TRP A 35 21.97 3.44 13.84
N LEU A 36 21.86 2.17 13.46
CA LEU A 36 22.07 1.72 12.10
C LEU A 36 21.16 2.49 11.11
N LEU A 37 21.78 3.09 10.08
CA LEU A 37 21.15 3.89 9.03
C LEU A 37 20.46 5.19 9.51
N VAL A 38 20.77 5.70 10.71
CA VAL A 38 20.16 6.93 11.24
C VAL A 38 21.10 8.13 11.15
N ASP A 39 22.40 7.95 11.36
CA ASP A 39 23.34 9.08 11.53
C ASP A 39 23.40 10.03 10.34
N SER A 40 23.35 9.48 9.12
CA SER A 40 23.45 10.23 7.87
C SER A 40 22.29 9.89 6.92
N PRO A 41 21.84 10.84 6.07
CA PRO A 41 20.89 10.56 5.00
C PRO A 41 21.47 9.69 3.88
N THR A 42 22.81 9.62 3.76
CA THR A 42 23.49 8.99 2.63
C THR A 42 23.06 7.54 2.39
N PRO A 43 23.01 6.66 3.41
CA PRO A 43 22.57 5.29 3.21
C PRO A 43 21.12 5.21 2.73
N THR A 44 20.23 6.02 3.31
CA THR A 44 18.80 6.05 2.96
C THR A 44 18.60 6.47 1.50
N LEU A 45 19.29 7.53 1.08
CA LEU A 45 19.25 8.02 -0.29
C LEU A 45 19.85 6.98 -1.25
N LEU A 46 20.99 6.38 -0.90
CA LEU A 46 21.64 5.36 -1.70
C LEU A 46 20.73 4.15 -1.94
N TYR A 47 20.13 3.58 -0.90
CA TYR A 47 19.21 2.46 -1.03
C TYR A 47 17.94 2.82 -1.82
N THR A 48 17.40 4.03 -1.64
CA THR A 48 16.26 4.53 -2.44
C THR A 48 16.65 4.65 -3.92
N MET A 49 17.83 5.16 -4.23
CA MET A 49 18.32 5.27 -5.62
C MET A 49 18.55 3.89 -6.24
N ILE A 50 19.14 2.95 -5.50
CA ILE A 50 19.30 1.55 -5.92
C ILE A 50 17.92 0.93 -6.18
N TYR A 51 16.95 1.14 -5.30
CA TYR A 51 15.59 0.66 -5.46
C TYR A 51 14.95 1.19 -6.75
N LEU A 52 15.01 2.50 -7.00
CA LEU A 52 14.45 3.10 -8.22
C LEU A 52 15.16 2.62 -9.48
N PHE A 53 16.48 2.44 -9.41
CA PHE A 53 17.25 1.86 -10.50
C PHE A 53 16.80 0.42 -10.80
N ILE A 54 16.60 -0.42 -9.78
CA ILE A 54 16.09 -1.79 -9.95
C ILE A 54 14.66 -1.78 -10.51
N VAL A 55 13.79 -0.87 -10.06
CA VAL A 55 12.44 -0.71 -10.62
C VAL A 55 12.48 -0.36 -12.11
N TRP A 56 13.44 0.47 -12.53
CA TRP A 56 13.59 0.91 -13.91
C TRP A 56 14.23 -0.15 -14.82
N VAL A 57 15.27 -0.85 -14.34
CA VAL A 57 16.04 -1.84 -15.12
C VAL A 57 15.44 -3.25 -15.01
N GLY A 58 14.96 -3.63 -13.84
CA GLY A 58 14.51 -4.99 -13.51
C GLY A 58 13.48 -5.55 -14.48
N PRO A 59 12.36 -4.84 -14.78
CA PRO A 59 11.38 -5.29 -15.76
C PRO A 59 11.98 -5.47 -17.17
N LYS A 60 12.93 -4.60 -17.57
CA LYS A 60 13.61 -4.69 -18.88
C LYS A 60 14.47 -5.95 -18.96
N VAL A 61 15.21 -6.27 -17.91
CA VAL A 61 16.03 -7.49 -17.83
C VAL A 61 15.17 -8.76 -17.82
N MET A 62 14.02 -8.71 -17.13
CA MET A 62 13.08 -9.83 -17.04
C MET A 62 12.21 -10.03 -18.29
N ARG A 63 12.25 -9.13 -19.27
CA ARG A 63 11.46 -9.21 -20.51
C ARG A 63 11.70 -10.53 -21.25
N ASN A 64 12.97 -10.90 -21.42
CA ASN A 64 13.41 -12.09 -22.16
C ASN A 64 13.64 -13.33 -21.26
N ARG A 65 13.29 -13.25 -19.97
CA ARG A 65 13.45 -14.36 -19.01
C ARG A 65 12.09 -14.92 -18.60
N LYS A 66 12.09 -16.19 -18.19
CA LYS A 66 10.91 -16.85 -17.60
C LYS A 66 10.70 -16.34 -16.17
N ALA A 67 9.44 -16.26 -15.73
CA ALA A 67 9.10 -15.87 -14.36
C ALA A 67 9.62 -16.89 -13.35
N PHE A 68 10.23 -16.42 -12.26
CA PHE A 68 10.75 -17.30 -11.21
C PHE A 68 9.63 -17.84 -10.31
N LYS A 69 9.74 -19.12 -9.93
CA LYS A 69 8.87 -19.76 -8.92
C LYS A 69 9.49 -19.62 -7.53
N LEU A 70 9.16 -18.52 -6.85
CA LEU A 70 9.75 -18.14 -5.57
C LEU A 70 8.89 -18.50 -4.35
N THR A 71 7.92 -19.42 -4.48
CA THR A 71 6.93 -19.70 -3.42
C THR A 71 7.58 -20.01 -2.07
N TRP A 72 8.59 -20.87 -2.05
CA TRP A 72 9.33 -21.24 -0.83
C TRP A 72 10.11 -20.10 -0.18
N LEU A 73 10.40 -19.04 -0.93
CA LEU A 73 11.04 -17.83 -0.40
C LEU A 73 9.98 -16.80 0.04
N LEU A 74 8.89 -16.64 -0.72
CA LEU A 74 7.84 -15.68 -0.40
C LEU A 74 7.11 -16.03 0.89
N VAL A 75 6.80 -17.32 1.13
CA VAL A 75 6.08 -17.73 2.33
C VAL A 75 6.81 -17.31 3.62
N PRO A 76 8.08 -17.73 3.87
CA PRO A 76 8.79 -17.34 5.08
C PRO A 76 9.05 -15.83 5.14
N TYR A 77 9.32 -15.18 4.01
CA TYR A 77 9.48 -13.71 3.97
C TYR A 77 8.21 -12.98 4.44
N ASN A 78 7.04 -13.34 3.91
CA ASN A 78 5.78 -12.69 4.30
C ASN A 78 5.45 -12.95 5.78
N PHE A 79 5.69 -14.17 6.28
CA PHE A 79 5.49 -14.45 7.70
C PHE A 79 6.49 -13.71 8.59
N ALA A 80 7.76 -13.61 8.20
CA ALA A 80 8.76 -12.82 8.93
C ALA A 80 8.38 -11.33 8.97
N MET A 81 7.91 -10.78 7.85
CA MET A 81 7.41 -9.40 7.79
C MET A 81 6.15 -9.20 8.65
N ALA A 82 5.23 -10.17 8.67
CA ALA A 82 4.07 -10.13 9.56
C ALA A 82 4.48 -10.17 11.04
N LEU A 83 5.45 -11.01 11.42
CA LEU A 83 5.97 -11.09 12.79
C LEU A 83 6.69 -9.80 13.20
N LEU A 84 7.51 -9.23 12.31
CA LEU A 84 8.21 -7.98 12.57
C LEU A 84 7.21 -6.83 12.80
N ASN A 85 6.21 -6.70 11.92
CA ASN A 85 5.17 -5.69 12.09
C ASN A 85 4.31 -5.93 13.34
N GLY A 86 4.08 -7.20 13.70
CA GLY A 86 3.38 -7.57 14.94
C GLY A 86 4.18 -7.17 16.17
N TYR A 87 5.49 -7.43 16.17
CA TYR A 87 6.41 -6.98 17.21
C TYR A 87 6.37 -5.46 17.35
N ILE A 88 6.52 -4.70 16.26
CA ILE A 88 6.49 -3.23 16.29
C ILE A 88 5.17 -2.72 16.88
N ALA A 89 4.03 -3.24 16.40
CA ALA A 89 2.71 -2.82 16.88
C ALA A 89 2.54 -3.08 18.38
N VAL A 90 2.98 -4.26 18.86
CA VAL A 90 2.91 -4.63 20.28
C VAL A 90 3.84 -3.77 21.14
N GLN A 91 5.07 -3.50 20.68
CA GLN A 91 6.02 -2.65 21.41
C GLN A 91 5.48 -1.22 21.56
N LEU A 92 4.96 -0.63 20.47
CA LEU A 92 4.36 0.71 20.50
C LEU A 92 3.11 0.75 21.38
N PHE A 93 2.27 -0.28 21.33
CA PHE A 93 1.08 -0.37 22.18
C PHE A 93 1.47 -0.44 23.67
N ILE A 94 2.33 -1.37 24.06
CA ILE A 94 2.75 -1.54 25.45
C ILE A 94 3.41 -0.26 25.99
N ALA A 95 4.35 0.32 25.24
CA ALA A 95 5.09 1.50 25.68
C ALA A 95 4.16 2.73 25.80
N SER A 96 3.30 2.96 24.80
CA SER A 96 2.33 4.06 24.83
C SER A 96 1.32 3.94 25.97
N THR A 97 0.85 2.72 26.29
CA THR A 97 -0.04 2.47 27.43
C THR A 97 0.66 2.75 28.77
N LYS A 98 1.90 2.26 28.94
CA LYS A 98 2.68 2.50 30.17
C LYS A 98 2.97 3.99 30.39
N LEU A 99 3.26 4.72 29.31
CA LEU A 99 3.53 6.16 29.35
C LEU A 99 2.25 7.02 29.41
N ARG A 100 1.07 6.41 29.28
CA ARG A 100 -0.23 7.08 29.15
C ARG A 100 -0.21 8.16 28.05
N TYR A 101 0.33 7.79 26.90
CA TYR A 101 0.35 8.67 25.73
C TYR A 101 -1.05 9.05 25.29
N SER A 102 -1.22 10.31 24.91
CA SER A 102 -2.42 10.79 24.25
C SER A 102 -2.44 10.30 22.81
N TYR A 103 -3.56 9.69 22.41
CA TYR A 103 -3.78 9.19 21.05
C TYR A 103 -4.28 10.28 20.10
N VAL A 104 -4.51 11.49 20.61
CA VAL A 104 -4.96 12.65 19.81
C VAL A 104 -3.76 13.55 19.49
N CYS A 105 -2.99 13.88 20.52
CA CYS A 105 -1.82 14.75 20.41
C CYS A 105 -0.84 14.39 21.53
N GLN A 106 0.34 13.91 21.14
CA GLN A 106 1.41 13.60 22.08
C GLN A 106 2.67 14.41 21.75
N PRO A 107 3.14 15.26 22.68
CA PRO A 107 4.39 16.00 22.48
C PRO A 107 5.60 15.07 22.47
N ILE A 108 6.67 15.54 21.87
CA ILE A 108 7.95 14.84 21.88
C ILE A 108 8.57 14.99 23.26
N ARG A 109 8.93 13.87 23.87
CA ARG A 109 9.63 13.85 25.15
C ARG A 109 11.02 13.29 24.93
N ASN A 110 12.02 14.16 24.85
CA ASN A 110 13.42 13.75 24.79
C ASN A 110 13.90 13.36 26.21
N THR A 111 13.55 12.16 26.63
CA THR A 111 13.97 11.60 27.93
C THR A 111 14.53 10.20 27.73
N TRP A 112 15.44 9.80 28.62
CA TRP A 112 16.09 8.50 28.65
C TRP A 112 15.31 7.44 29.46
N ARG A 113 14.01 7.66 29.66
CA ARG A 113 13.15 6.66 30.30
C ARG A 113 13.06 5.40 29.43
N THR A 114 13.02 4.23 30.07
CA THR A 114 12.95 2.91 29.42
C THR A 114 11.83 2.81 28.40
N GLU A 115 10.62 3.28 28.72
CA GLU A 115 9.48 3.21 27.79
C GLU A 115 9.59 4.21 26.64
N GLU A 116 10.23 5.36 26.84
CA GLU A 116 10.47 6.35 25.77
C GLU A 116 11.48 5.81 24.76
N LEU A 117 12.53 5.15 25.25
CA LEU A 117 13.50 4.44 24.41
C LEU A 117 12.87 3.24 23.71
N GLN A 118 11.91 2.55 24.34
CA GLN A 118 11.15 1.47 23.73
C GLN A 118 10.32 1.98 22.53
N ILE A 119 9.71 3.16 22.63
CA ILE A 119 9.03 3.80 21.49
C ILE A 119 10.03 4.12 20.38
N ALA A 120 11.13 4.80 20.71
CA ALA A 120 12.15 5.15 19.71
C ALA A 120 12.70 3.90 19.00
N ASN A 121 12.97 2.83 19.75
CA ASN A 121 13.45 1.55 19.21
C ASN A 121 12.41 0.89 18.29
N ALA A 122 11.13 0.90 18.67
CA ALA A 122 10.06 0.37 17.84
C ALA A 122 9.86 1.21 16.56
N VAL A 123 9.99 2.54 16.65
CA VAL A 123 9.99 3.44 15.47
C VAL A 123 11.20 3.19 14.57
N TRP A 124 12.36 2.84 15.13
CA TRP A 124 13.53 2.46 14.34
C TRP A 124 13.30 1.13 13.62
N TRP A 125 12.74 0.11 14.29
CA TRP A 125 12.33 -1.13 13.64
C TRP A 125 11.28 -0.90 12.55
N TYR A 126 10.37 0.05 12.77
CA TYR A 126 9.41 0.48 11.76
C TYR A 126 10.11 1.09 10.53
N TYR A 127 11.05 2.02 10.73
CA TYR A 127 11.88 2.57 9.66
C TYR A 127 12.66 1.48 8.91
N PHE A 128 13.35 0.60 9.64
CA PHE A 128 14.11 -0.51 9.06
C PHE A 128 13.23 -1.49 8.28
N SER A 129 12.00 -1.73 8.76
CA SER A 129 11.05 -2.57 8.04
C SER A 129 10.79 -2.04 6.62
N LYS A 130 10.70 -0.72 6.41
CA LYS A 130 10.47 -0.14 5.07
C LYS A 130 11.58 -0.45 4.07
N LEU A 131 12.82 -0.60 4.54
CA LEU A 131 13.92 -1.09 3.71
C LEU A 131 13.68 -2.55 3.30
N LEU A 132 13.24 -3.40 4.23
CA LEU A 132 12.93 -4.81 3.93
C LEU A 132 11.76 -4.92 2.95
N GLU A 133 10.77 -4.02 3.03
CA GLU A 133 9.64 -3.97 2.10
C GLU A 133 10.05 -3.69 0.65
N PHE A 134 11.26 -3.18 0.38
CA PHE A 134 11.78 -3.09 -1.00
C PHE A 134 11.85 -4.47 -1.67
N CYS A 135 12.02 -5.54 -0.90
CA CYS A 135 12.00 -6.91 -1.40
C CYS A 135 10.65 -7.25 -2.07
N ASP A 136 9.53 -6.65 -1.65
CA ASP A 136 8.21 -6.87 -2.28
C ASP A 136 8.27 -6.54 -3.77
N THR A 137 8.85 -5.39 -4.09
CA THR A 137 9.06 -4.94 -5.47
C THR A 137 9.96 -5.89 -6.24
N PHE A 138 11.05 -6.36 -5.62
CA PHE A 138 11.96 -7.31 -6.26
C PHE A 138 11.25 -8.63 -6.58
N PHE A 139 10.42 -9.14 -5.67
CA PHE A 139 9.60 -10.31 -5.92
C PHE A 139 8.57 -10.10 -7.02
N PHE A 140 7.96 -8.92 -7.14
CA PHE A 140 7.05 -8.60 -8.25
C PHE A 140 7.77 -8.64 -9.60
N ILE A 141 8.96 -8.05 -9.69
CA ILE A 141 9.78 -8.03 -10.90
C ILE A 141 10.20 -9.45 -11.30
N LEU A 142 10.77 -10.22 -10.37
CA LEU A 142 11.25 -11.59 -10.64
C LEU A 142 10.11 -12.54 -11.03
N ARG A 143 8.89 -12.32 -10.52
CA ARG A 143 7.71 -13.11 -10.86
C ARG A 143 6.94 -12.59 -12.08
N LYS A 144 7.42 -11.53 -12.74
CA LYS A 144 6.75 -10.84 -13.87
C LYS A 144 5.30 -10.48 -13.53
N LYS A 145 5.10 -9.89 -12.35
CA LYS A 145 3.81 -9.40 -11.86
C LYS A 145 3.72 -7.89 -12.05
N ASP A 146 3.87 -7.43 -13.29
CA ASP A 146 3.93 -6.01 -13.64
C ASP A 146 2.67 -5.24 -13.23
N ASN A 147 1.51 -5.91 -13.21
CA ASN A 147 0.25 -5.34 -12.71
C ASN A 147 0.29 -4.96 -11.21
N GLN A 148 1.20 -5.56 -10.43
CA GLN A 148 1.40 -5.22 -9.02
C GLN A 148 2.42 -4.09 -8.85
N LEU A 149 3.33 -3.91 -9.82
CA LEU A 149 4.31 -2.82 -9.89
C LEU A 149 3.64 -1.52 -10.39
N SER A 150 2.65 -1.05 -9.64
CA SER A 150 1.91 0.17 -9.96
C SER A 150 2.67 1.44 -9.54
N PHE A 151 2.30 2.60 -10.10
CA PHE A 151 2.81 3.89 -9.65
C PHE A 151 2.61 4.08 -8.14
N LEU A 152 1.43 3.74 -7.61
CA LEU A 152 1.12 3.83 -6.18
C LEU A 152 2.10 3.02 -5.34
N HIS A 153 2.43 1.80 -5.77
CA HIS A 153 3.39 0.93 -5.09
C HIS A 153 4.79 1.56 -5.03
N VAL A 154 5.32 1.97 -6.18
CA VAL A 154 6.67 2.55 -6.28
C VAL A 154 6.75 3.88 -5.53
N TYR A 155 5.73 4.75 -5.66
CA TYR A 155 5.62 6.00 -4.92
C TYR A 155 5.62 5.76 -3.41
N HIS A 156 4.80 4.84 -2.91
CA HIS A 156 4.74 4.52 -1.47
C HIS A 156 6.09 4.02 -0.95
N HIS A 157 6.65 2.97 -1.54
CA HIS A 157 7.87 2.37 -0.99
C HIS A 157 9.06 3.33 -1.07
N SER A 158 9.26 4.03 -2.19
CA SER A 158 10.38 4.99 -2.30
C SER A 158 10.28 6.17 -1.32
N THR A 159 9.08 6.70 -1.09
CA THR A 159 8.88 7.85 -0.21
C THR A 159 8.86 7.47 1.27
N MET A 160 8.21 6.35 1.65
CA MET A 160 8.09 5.94 3.06
C MET A 160 9.45 5.74 3.72
N PHE A 161 10.40 5.07 3.05
CA PHE A 161 11.71 4.84 3.63
C PHE A 161 12.46 6.15 3.91
N SER A 162 12.38 7.11 2.97
CA SER A 162 13.00 8.43 3.11
C SER A 162 12.31 9.29 4.19
N LEU A 163 10.98 9.29 4.23
CA LEU A 163 10.20 10.07 5.20
C LEU A 163 10.39 9.56 6.63
N TRP A 164 10.46 8.24 6.82
CA TRP A 164 10.69 7.66 8.14
C TRP A 164 12.12 7.77 8.63
N TRP A 165 13.09 7.95 7.73
CA TRP A 165 14.44 8.38 8.12
C TRP A 165 14.42 9.78 8.77
N ILE A 166 13.66 10.71 8.20
CA ILE A 166 13.42 12.04 8.81
C ILE A 166 12.71 11.86 10.16
N GLY A 167 11.69 10.99 10.20
CA GLY A 167 10.97 10.65 11.42
C GLY A 167 11.90 10.21 12.56
N ILE A 168 12.73 9.19 12.34
CA ILE A 168 13.62 8.65 13.37
C ILE A 168 14.76 9.60 13.78
N LYS A 169 15.22 10.45 12.86
CA LYS A 169 16.32 11.38 13.11
C LYS A 169 15.93 12.57 14.00
N TRP A 170 14.72 13.10 13.82
CA TRP A 170 14.28 14.32 14.51
C TRP A 170 13.10 14.12 15.47
N VAL A 171 12.24 13.14 15.19
CA VAL A 171 10.97 12.96 15.92
C VAL A 171 10.68 11.48 16.24
N PRO A 172 11.61 10.75 16.90
CA PRO A 172 11.50 9.31 17.13
C PRO A 172 10.46 8.92 18.20
N SER A 173 9.80 9.89 18.85
CA SER A 173 8.69 9.67 19.78
C SER A 173 7.61 10.75 19.62
N GLY A 174 6.67 10.85 20.57
CA GLY A 174 5.51 11.72 20.44
C GLY A 174 4.47 11.16 19.46
N SER A 175 3.68 12.03 18.82
CA SER A 175 2.58 11.66 17.92
C SER A 175 2.95 10.75 16.73
N THR A 176 4.23 10.51 16.44
CA THR A 176 4.68 9.57 15.40
C THR A 176 4.36 8.11 15.72
N PHE A 177 4.22 7.76 17.00
CA PHE A 177 3.96 6.38 17.44
C PHE A 177 2.67 5.81 16.85
N LEU A 178 1.61 6.63 16.77
CA LEU A 178 0.27 6.15 16.44
C LEU A 178 0.14 5.76 14.96
N PRO A 179 0.58 6.59 13.98
CA PRO A 179 0.64 6.17 12.58
C PRO A 179 1.50 4.92 12.37
N ALA A 180 2.66 4.83 13.03
CA ALA A 180 3.52 3.64 12.95
C ALA A 180 2.82 2.39 13.50
N MET A 181 2.18 2.49 14.66
CA MET A 181 1.48 1.38 15.31
C MET A 181 0.32 0.87 14.45
N VAL A 182 -0.55 1.77 13.98
CA VAL A 182 -1.71 1.38 13.15
C VAL A 182 -1.24 0.82 11.81
N ASN A 183 -0.25 1.44 11.15
CA ASN A 183 0.28 0.90 9.90
C ASN A 183 0.90 -0.50 10.09
N SER A 184 1.67 -0.70 11.16
CA SER A 184 2.25 -2.01 11.48
C SER A 184 1.16 -3.05 11.69
N PHE A 185 0.10 -2.73 12.44
CA PHE A 185 -1.05 -3.62 12.61
C PHE A 185 -1.71 -3.99 11.27
N ILE A 186 -1.94 -3.03 10.39
CA ILE A 186 -2.47 -3.30 9.05
C ILE A 186 -1.50 -4.14 8.22
N HIS A 187 -0.19 -3.92 8.35
CA HIS A 187 0.84 -4.72 7.68
C HIS A 187 0.89 -6.17 8.19
N VAL A 188 0.58 -6.44 9.47
CA VAL A 188 0.39 -7.83 9.95
C VAL A 188 -0.69 -8.52 9.13
N LEU A 189 -1.85 -7.88 8.95
CA LEU A 189 -2.96 -8.45 8.19
C LEU A 189 -2.62 -8.60 6.70
N MET A 190 -1.96 -7.60 6.12
CA MET A 190 -1.57 -7.59 4.71
C MET A 190 -0.53 -8.68 4.40
N TYR A 191 0.54 -8.77 5.18
CA TYR A 191 1.59 -9.78 4.99
C TYR A 191 1.08 -11.19 5.29
N SER A 192 0.20 -11.35 6.29
CA SER A 192 -0.47 -12.64 6.52
C SER A 192 -1.30 -13.06 5.30
N TYR A 193 -2.04 -12.13 4.71
CA TYR A 193 -2.78 -12.37 3.46
C TYR A 193 -1.84 -12.78 2.31
N TYR A 194 -0.73 -12.09 2.12
CA TYR A 194 0.23 -12.40 1.05
C TYR A 194 0.97 -13.73 1.27
N GLY A 195 1.32 -14.05 2.52
CA GLY A 195 1.88 -15.35 2.91
C GLY A 195 0.92 -16.48 2.61
N LEU A 196 -0.36 -16.35 2.99
CA LEU A 196 -1.39 -17.34 2.68
C LEU A 196 -1.65 -17.45 1.17
N ALA A 197 -1.67 -16.32 0.45
CA ALA A 197 -1.86 -16.31 -1.00
C ALA A 197 -0.70 -16.96 -1.77
N ALA A 198 0.49 -17.03 -1.19
CA ALA A 198 1.67 -17.63 -1.81
C ALA A 198 1.56 -19.16 -1.95
N PHE A 199 0.79 -19.84 -1.08
CA PHE A 199 0.53 -21.30 -1.18
C PHE A 199 -0.25 -21.70 -2.44
N GLY A 200 -0.77 -20.74 -3.19
CA GLY A 200 -1.36 -20.97 -4.50
C GLY A 200 -2.89 -21.13 -4.47
N PRO A 201 -3.49 -21.65 -5.56
CA PRO A 201 -4.94 -21.65 -5.77
C PRO A 201 -5.74 -22.42 -4.70
N SER A 202 -5.11 -23.43 -4.08
CA SER A 202 -5.73 -24.24 -3.03
C SER A 202 -6.09 -23.42 -1.79
N VAL A 203 -5.25 -22.44 -1.43
CA VAL A 203 -5.48 -21.53 -0.29
C VAL A 203 -6.14 -20.23 -0.73
N ALA A 204 -5.77 -19.70 -1.90
CA ALA A 204 -6.27 -18.42 -2.41
C ALA A 204 -7.81 -18.35 -2.53
N LYS A 205 -8.48 -19.49 -2.75
CA LYS A 205 -9.95 -19.56 -2.81
C LYS A 205 -10.64 -19.18 -1.48
N TYR A 206 -9.96 -19.34 -0.35
CA TYR A 206 -10.48 -18.97 0.98
C TYR A 206 -10.20 -17.51 1.35
N LEU A 207 -9.42 -16.79 0.54
CA LEU A 207 -9.00 -15.41 0.81
C LEU A 207 -10.00 -14.36 0.28
N TRP A 208 -11.28 -14.56 0.58
CA TRP A 208 -12.40 -13.69 0.15
C TRP A 208 -12.34 -12.29 0.77
N TRP A 209 -11.59 -12.13 1.86
CA TRP A 209 -11.54 -10.90 2.65
C TRP A 209 -10.55 -9.84 2.15
N LYS A 210 -9.95 -10.04 0.95
CA LYS A 210 -9.06 -9.07 0.30
C LYS A 210 -9.64 -7.65 0.24
N LYS A 211 -10.94 -7.52 -0.02
CA LYS A 211 -11.61 -6.22 -0.11
C LYS A 211 -11.58 -5.47 1.23
N TYR A 212 -11.77 -6.19 2.34
CA TYR A 212 -11.78 -5.59 3.67
C TYR A 212 -10.40 -5.07 4.07
N LEU A 213 -9.31 -5.72 3.64
CA LEU A 213 -7.96 -5.18 3.80
C LEU A 213 -7.82 -3.79 3.16
N THR A 214 -8.28 -3.63 1.93
CA THR A 214 -8.22 -2.33 1.24
C THR A 214 -9.09 -1.29 1.93
N ILE A 215 -10.26 -1.68 2.48
CA ILE A 215 -11.12 -0.78 3.25
C ILE A 215 -10.41 -0.34 4.54
N LEU A 216 -9.78 -1.27 5.27
CA LEU A 216 -9.02 -0.96 6.49
C LEU A 216 -7.86 0.00 6.22
N GLN A 217 -7.13 -0.18 5.11
CA GLN A 217 -6.08 0.76 4.66
C GLN A 217 -6.66 2.17 4.40
N LEU A 218 -7.83 2.25 3.76
CA LEU A 218 -8.48 3.53 3.48
C LEU A 218 -8.95 4.23 4.77
N ILE A 219 -9.47 3.46 5.72
CA ILE A 219 -9.83 3.94 7.06
C ILE A 219 -8.58 4.47 7.77
N GLN A 220 -7.47 3.73 7.75
CA GLN A 220 -6.19 4.15 8.33
C GLN A 220 -5.77 5.54 7.81
N PHE A 221 -5.72 5.74 6.50
CA PHE A 221 -5.29 7.02 5.91
C PHE A 221 -6.26 8.16 6.23
N THR A 222 -7.57 7.88 6.22
CA THR A 222 -8.60 8.88 6.53
C THR A 222 -8.56 9.29 8.00
N SER A 223 -8.42 8.33 8.92
CA SER A 223 -8.26 8.61 10.36
C SER A 223 -6.97 9.38 10.64
N ALA A 224 -5.86 9.02 10.00
CA ALA A 224 -4.59 9.75 10.14
C ALA A 224 -4.70 11.20 9.62
N LEU A 225 -5.42 11.43 8.52
CA LEU A 225 -5.70 12.78 8.01
C LEU A 225 -6.50 13.62 9.02
N ILE A 226 -7.59 13.05 9.57
CA ILE A 226 -8.44 13.75 10.55
C ILE A 226 -7.63 14.10 11.81
N LEU A 227 -6.81 13.17 12.31
CA LEU A 227 -5.95 13.41 13.46
C LEU A 227 -4.89 14.49 13.16
N GLY A 228 -4.28 14.46 11.98
CA GLY A 228 -3.32 15.49 11.56
C GLY A 228 -3.95 16.89 11.49
N ILE A 229 -5.14 17.01 10.90
CA ILE A 229 -5.87 18.29 10.85
C ILE A 229 -6.28 18.76 12.24
N ASN A 230 -6.74 17.85 13.10
CA ASN A 230 -7.11 18.15 14.47
C ASN A 230 -5.91 18.66 15.29
N GLY A 231 -4.75 18.00 15.15
CA GLY A 231 -3.50 18.42 15.79
C GLY A 231 -3.09 19.86 15.42
N ILE A 232 -3.22 20.22 14.15
CA ILE A 232 -2.91 21.58 13.67
C ILE A 232 -3.90 22.59 14.25
N LYS A 233 -5.20 22.28 14.22
CA LYS A 233 -6.25 23.21 14.69
C LYS A 233 -6.20 23.46 16.20
N ASN A 234 -5.92 22.43 16.99
CA ASN A 234 -5.94 22.50 18.45
C ASN A 234 -4.60 22.94 19.05
N GLY A 235 -3.60 23.29 18.22
CA GLY A 235 -2.29 23.73 18.70
C GLY A 235 -1.52 22.63 19.41
N CYS A 236 -1.48 21.42 18.83
CA CYS A 236 -0.73 20.31 19.38
C CYS A 236 0.77 20.65 19.51
N ASP A 237 1.35 20.41 20.69
CA ASP A 237 2.77 20.62 21.00
C ASP A 237 3.67 19.54 20.37
N PHE A 238 3.50 19.36 19.07
CA PHE A 238 4.25 18.44 18.23
C PHE A 238 4.72 19.23 16.99
N PRO A 239 5.92 18.99 16.44
CA PRO A 239 6.49 19.88 15.42
C PRO A 239 5.54 20.12 14.23
N LEU A 240 5.17 21.38 14.01
CA LEU A 240 4.17 21.75 13.00
C LEU A 240 4.54 21.27 11.60
N TRP A 241 5.82 21.37 11.23
CA TRP A 241 6.31 20.92 9.92
C TRP A 241 6.02 19.43 9.67
N MET A 242 6.09 18.60 10.71
CA MET A 242 5.81 17.16 10.61
C MET A 242 4.30 16.91 10.48
N GLN A 243 3.47 17.73 11.14
CA GLN A 243 2.01 17.66 10.98
C GLN A 243 1.57 18.04 9.56
N TYR A 244 2.14 19.11 8.99
CA TYR A 244 1.88 19.49 7.60
C TYR A 244 2.35 18.41 6.61
N ALA A 245 3.55 17.86 6.82
CA ALA A 245 4.06 16.76 6.00
C ALA A 245 3.13 15.54 6.05
N LEU A 246 2.65 15.16 7.23
CA LEU A 246 1.66 14.09 7.40
C LEU A 246 0.38 14.37 6.62
N VAL A 247 -0.21 15.57 6.76
CA VAL A 247 -1.46 15.94 6.07
C VAL A 247 -1.30 15.88 4.55
N ILE A 248 -0.24 16.50 4.01
CA ILE A 248 0.06 16.49 2.57
C ILE A 248 0.21 15.04 2.08
N TYR A 249 0.95 14.21 2.83
CA TYR A 249 1.16 12.82 2.47
C TYR A 249 -0.14 12.01 2.51
N MET A 250 -0.98 12.16 3.54
CA MET A 250 -2.26 11.46 3.64
C MET A 250 -3.23 11.84 2.52
N VAL A 251 -3.28 13.12 2.13
CA VAL A 251 -4.08 13.55 0.97
C VAL A 251 -3.62 12.83 -0.31
N SER A 252 -2.30 12.76 -0.55
CA SER A 252 -1.76 12.03 -1.71
C SER A 252 -2.17 10.54 -1.69
N PHE A 253 -2.15 9.90 -0.52
CA PHE A 253 -2.54 8.49 -0.36
C PHE A 253 -4.02 8.26 -0.59
N ILE A 254 -4.89 9.11 -0.05
CA ILE A 254 -6.34 8.99 -0.24
C ILE A 254 -6.69 9.12 -1.73
N VAL A 255 -6.06 10.03 -2.46
CA VAL A 255 -6.29 10.18 -3.90
C VAL A 255 -5.81 8.94 -4.66
N LEU A 256 -4.60 8.46 -4.40
CA LEU A 256 -4.03 7.32 -5.12
C LEU A 256 -4.73 5.99 -4.79
N PHE A 257 -5.00 5.71 -3.51
CA PHE A 257 -5.75 4.52 -3.09
C PHE A 257 -7.22 4.60 -3.48
N GLY A 258 -7.83 5.78 -3.43
CA GLY A 258 -9.20 6.00 -3.91
C GLY A 258 -9.34 5.67 -5.40
N ASN A 259 -8.39 6.14 -6.22
CA ASN A 259 -8.32 5.81 -7.64
C ASN A 259 -8.12 4.31 -7.87
N PHE A 260 -7.21 3.68 -7.13
CA PHE A 260 -7.02 2.22 -7.18
C PHE A 260 -8.31 1.46 -6.80
N TYR A 261 -8.98 1.83 -5.70
CA TYR A 261 -10.20 1.18 -5.24
C TYR A 261 -11.34 1.32 -6.26
N ALA A 262 -11.52 2.52 -6.81
CA ALA A 262 -12.52 2.79 -7.84
C ALA A 262 -12.30 1.91 -9.08
N LYS A 263 -11.06 1.80 -9.57
CA LYS A 263 -10.72 0.96 -10.73
C LYS A 263 -10.83 -0.54 -10.41
N ALA A 264 -10.28 -0.99 -9.29
CA ALA A 264 -10.16 -2.40 -8.98
C ALA A 264 -11.48 -3.05 -8.55
N TYR A 265 -12.34 -2.31 -7.84
CA TYR A 265 -13.55 -2.86 -7.21
C TYR A 265 -14.84 -2.25 -7.75
N ILE A 266 -14.93 -0.93 -7.92
CA ILE A 266 -16.19 -0.29 -8.36
C ILE A 266 -16.42 -0.52 -9.85
N ALA A 267 -15.45 -0.18 -10.71
CA ALA A 267 -15.57 -0.34 -12.15
C ALA A 267 -15.74 -1.81 -12.54
N LYS A 268 -14.91 -2.70 -11.97
CA LYS A 268 -14.99 -4.14 -12.20
C LYS A 268 -16.29 -4.75 -11.69
N GLY A 269 -16.80 -4.28 -10.54
CA GLY A 269 -18.09 -4.69 -10.00
C GLY A 269 -19.26 -4.29 -10.90
N LYS A 270 -19.26 -3.04 -11.39
CA LYS A 270 -20.26 -2.54 -12.36
C LYS A 270 -20.23 -3.34 -13.67
N GLN A 271 -19.04 -3.63 -14.20
CA GLN A 271 -18.89 -4.44 -15.42
C GLN A 271 -19.38 -5.88 -15.21
N ALA A 272 -19.05 -6.51 -14.07
CA ALA A 272 -19.54 -7.84 -13.75
C ALA A 272 -21.08 -7.89 -13.62
N TYR A 273 -21.68 -6.86 -13.03
CA TYR A 273 -23.13 -6.71 -12.94
C TYR A 273 -23.78 -6.54 -14.32
N ALA A 274 -23.24 -5.65 -15.16
CA ALA A 274 -23.71 -5.44 -16.53
C ALA A 274 -23.60 -6.72 -17.37
N ASN A 275 -22.50 -7.46 -17.25
CA ASN A 275 -22.33 -8.74 -17.94
C ASN A 275 -23.37 -9.79 -17.50
N ARG A 276 -23.71 -9.85 -16.21
CA ARG A 276 -24.77 -10.73 -15.70
C ARG A 276 -26.14 -10.34 -16.24
N GLN A 277 -26.46 -9.04 -16.29
CA GLN A 277 -27.70 -8.58 -16.91
C GLN A 277 -27.77 -8.93 -18.40
N ASN A 278 -26.71 -8.68 -19.15
CA ASN A 278 -26.64 -9.01 -20.57
C ASN A 278 -26.78 -10.51 -20.82
N ALA A 279 -26.15 -11.35 -19.99
CA ALA A 279 -26.30 -12.80 -20.06
C ALA A 279 -27.75 -13.25 -19.76
N ALA A 280 -28.40 -12.64 -18.77
CA ALA A 280 -29.80 -12.92 -18.45
C ALA A 280 -30.75 -12.50 -19.60
N LEU A 281 -30.53 -11.32 -20.20
CA LEU A 281 -31.27 -10.85 -21.38
C LEU A 281 -31.08 -11.78 -22.58
N LYS A 282 -29.85 -12.23 -22.84
CA LYS A 282 -29.56 -13.17 -23.94
C LYS A 282 -30.29 -14.50 -23.72
N LYS A 283 -30.27 -15.03 -22.50
CA LYS A 283 -30.99 -16.27 -22.14
C LYS A 283 -32.50 -16.13 -22.32
N LYS A 284 -33.06 -14.96 -21.97
CA LYS A 284 -34.49 -14.66 -22.19
C LYS A 284 -34.84 -14.62 -23.68
N LYS A 285 -34.04 -13.92 -24.50
CA LYS A 285 -34.24 -13.87 -25.96
C LYS A 285 -34.19 -15.26 -26.62
N LEU A 286 -33.24 -16.09 -26.22
CA LEU A 286 -33.13 -17.48 -26.70
C LEU A 286 -34.38 -18.31 -26.33
N ALA A 287 -34.89 -18.17 -25.11
CA ALA A 287 -36.13 -18.85 -24.70
C ALA A 287 -37.36 -18.34 -25.47
N ASP A 288 -37.46 -17.03 -25.71
CA ASP A 288 -38.55 -16.44 -26.48
C ASP A 288 -38.51 -16.85 -27.97
N GLU A 289 -37.31 -16.95 -28.57
CA GLU A 289 -37.12 -17.48 -29.94
C GLU A 289 -37.50 -18.97 -30.02
N GLU A 290 -37.13 -19.79 -29.04
CA GLU A 290 -37.47 -21.21 -29.00
C GLU A 290 -38.99 -21.44 -28.89
N VAL A 291 -39.69 -20.62 -28.09
CA VAL A 291 -41.16 -20.63 -27.99
C VAL A 291 -41.83 -20.15 -29.28
N THR A 292 -41.23 -19.18 -29.98
CA THR A 292 -41.78 -18.67 -31.24
C THR A 292 -41.62 -19.70 -32.35
N THR A 293 -40.47 -20.39 -32.41
CA THR A 293 -40.18 -21.44 -33.39
C THR A 293 -41.09 -22.66 -33.18
N SER A 294 -41.40 -23.03 -31.93
CA SER A 294 -42.34 -24.13 -31.65
C SER A 294 -43.78 -23.79 -32.05
N LYS A 295 -44.21 -22.53 -31.88
CA LYS A 295 -45.53 -22.05 -32.35
C LYS A 295 -45.65 -22.01 -33.87
N ILE A 296 -44.56 -21.72 -34.59
CA ILE A 296 -44.54 -21.74 -36.07
C ILE A 296 -44.63 -23.19 -36.58
N ASN A 297 -43.87 -24.13 -36.00
CA ASN A 297 -43.94 -25.56 -36.35
C ASN A 297 -45.30 -26.19 -36.00
N GLY A 298 -45.96 -25.75 -34.92
CA GLY A 298 -47.30 -26.19 -34.56
C GLY A 298 -48.40 -25.74 -35.51
N ARG A 299 -48.17 -24.68 -36.30
CA ARG A 299 -49.17 -24.15 -37.26
C ARG A 299 -49.11 -24.83 -38.64
N HIS A 300 -48.00 -25.50 -38.97
CA HIS A 300 -47.81 -26.14 -40.27
C HIS A 300 -48.34 -27.59 -40.36
N ASN A 301 -48.58 -28.26 -39.22
CA ASN A 301 -49.07 -29.65 -39.16
C ASN A 301 -50.62 -29.78 -39.18
N GLY A 302 -51.35 -28.72 -39.51
CA GLY A 302 -52.81 -28.64 -39.35
C GLY A 302 -53.67 -28.72 -40.62
N VAL A 303 -53.12 -29.05 -41.80
CA VAL A 303 -53.92 -29.17 -43.02
C VAL A 303 -53.57 -30.47 -43.77
N SER A 304 -54.35 -31.52 -43.51
CA SER A 304 -54.39 -32.75 -44.30
C SER A 304 -55.85 -33.14 -44.53
N ASN A 305 -56.28 -33.06 -45.78
CA ASN A 305 -57.62 -33.31 -46.29
C ASN A 305 -58.14 -34.72 -45.95
N GLY A 306 -59.36 -34.79 -45.39
CA GLY A 306 -60.15 -36.02 -45.29
C GLY A 306 -61.26 -36.03 -46.33
N ILE A 307 -61.06 -36.72 -47.45
CA ILE A 307 -62.15 -37.29 -48.26
C ILE A 307 -61.79 -38.75 -48.51
N THR A 308 -62.37 -39.65 -47.72
CA THR A 308 -62.26 -41.10 -47.88
C THR A 308 -63.51 -41.60 -48.58
N SER A 309 -63.38 -41.98 -49.85
CA SER A 309 -64.37 -42.77 -50.58
C SER A 309 -64.11 -44.26 -50.35
N LYS A 310 -65.12 -44.98 -49.88
CA LYS A 310 -65.17 -46.44 -49.74
C LYS A 310 -65.37 -47.12 -51.10
N LYS A 311 -64.65 -48.23 -51.35
CA LYS A 311 -65.15 -49.46 -52.03
C LYS A 311 -64.09 -50.56 -51.89
N ILE A 312 -64.36 -51.61 -51.10
CA ILE A 312 -64.80 -52.96 -51.52
C ILE A 312 -63.81 -53.62 -52.49
N GLN A 313 -63.02 -54.59 -52.04
CA GLN A 313 -63.36 -56.02 -52.06
C GLN A 313 -62.47 -56.81 -51.11
#